data_AF-A0A1J5WH16-F1
#
_entry.id   AF-A0A1J5WH16-F1
#
_cell.length_a   1.000
_cell.length_b   1.000
_cell.length_c   1.000
_cell.angle_alpha   90.00
_cell.angle_beta   90.00
_cell.angle_gamma   90.00
#
_symmetry.space_group_name_H-M   'P 1'
#
loop_
_entity.id
_entity.type
_entity.pdbx_description
1 polymer ?
#
loop_
_entity_poly.entity_id
_entity_poly.type
_entity_poly.pdbx_seq_one_letter_code
_entity_poly.pdbx_strand_id
1 'polypeptide(L)'
;MDEYKKAIGQNEEGLSALITQYQIPDILPLAQDLPNETLLLTEKTTVTLSNIEISEKLFFVLLEKTKITIGERFSITKYVDSEDCIREHSMARETPFCLRDGAVSSLALENIERMAPNSIGCSLKDIKLYNTGLINILPKLRINEDCEFESLVVTASKEEHIAAILTQDKPFYVGRVKEMCLKNYAVSTLPKLRVHVIEFLKLVATEKEHVSTILAQDQKLCVGRVKEMKLEGYAVFVFLKMKETRENLESLVLSISKDELWRKMHGKIKKENIAICVEEVENLFLTEHAVNILPALKTKGEMDLFFLDADTEDQVSEVLAKEYKGISFGGIKDFGLLGSAVNLLPKIRLKEDCEVEIYSLIAPEERQVSIVLGKEDRSIATGRVKNMELTGYAVCVLPKLRIHNDNTMGSFRLSAGELYFSRIPGEGDSSIELGRIEQKGFDVPKEIRRKLRYTLVDGEGKEILEEERSSSQRGTLFD
;
A
#
# COMPACT_ATOMS: atom_id res chain seq x y z
N MET A 1 -0.25 13.88 42.53
CA MET A 1 0.52 14.41 41.36
C MET A 1 1.36 15.64 41.70
N ASP A 2 0.88 16.55 42.56
CA ASP A 2 1.66 17.76 42.92
C ASP A 2 2.91 17.47 43.78
N GLU A 3 2.88 16.44 44.62
CA GLU A 3 4.09 15.98 45.34
C GLU A 3 5.11 15.31 44.42
N TYR A 4 4.66 14.62 43.37
CA TYR A 4 5.53 14.01 42.36
C TYR A 4 6.32 15.09 41.58
N LYS A 5 5.69 16.22 41.26
CA LYS A 5 6.38 17.38 40.63
C LYS A 5 7.43 18.02 41.55
N LYS A 6 7.25 17.94 42.88
CA LYS A 6 8.26 18.39 43.86
C LYS A 6 9.46 17.43 43.95
N ALA A 7 9.23 16.12 43.78
CA ALA A 7 10.27 15.09 43.93
C ALA A 7 11.27 15.04 42.76
N ILE A 8 10.86 15.39 41.53
CA ILE A 8 11.73 15.36 40.33
C ILE A 8 12.86 16.42 40.41
N GLY A 9 12.79 17.38 41.34
CA GLY A 9 13.81 18.40 41.57
C GLY A 9 14.86 18.07 42.65
N GLN A 10 14.85 16.87 43.25
CA GLN A 10 15.76 16.50 44.34
C GLN A 10 16.76 15.40 43.94
N ASN A 11 17.99 15.46 44.48
CA ASN A 11 19.06 14.47 44.28
C ASN A 11 18.70 13.10 44.91
N GLU A 12 19.41 12.02 44.52
CA GLU A 12 19.15 10.62 44.94
C GLU A 12 19.00 10.41 46.47
N GLU A 13 19.73 11.18 47.30
CA GLU A 13 19.62 11.12 48.77
C GLU A 13 18.30 11.72 49.31
N GLY A 14 17.71 12.70 48.64
CA GLY A 14 16.41 13.27 49.02
C GLY A 14 15.25 12.33 48.71
N LEU A 15 15.34 11.60 47.58
CA LEU A 15 14.40 10.57 47.20
C LEU A 15 14.43 9.37 48.16
N SER A 16 15.60 8.93 48.63
CA SER A 16 15.71 7.81 49.57
C SER A 16 15.11 8.10 50.95
N ALA A 17 15.24 9.36 51.42
CA ALA A 17 14.64 9.82 52.68
C ALA A 17 13.12 10.02 52.60
N LEU A 18 12.56 10.31 51.42
CA LEU A 18 11.12 10.38 51.18
C LEU A 18 10.51 8.97 51.09
N ILE A 19 11.21 8.01 50.48
CA ILE A 19 10.73 6.62 50.32
C ILE A 19 10.51 5.93 51.67
N THR A 20 11.29 6.25 52.71
CA THR A 20 11.13 5.68 54.06
C THR A 20 9.95 6.23 54.84
N GLN A 21 9.30 7.30 54.38
CA GLN A 21 8.17 7.94 55.07
C GLN A 21 6.80 7.39 54.66
N TYR A 22 6.72 6.68 53.53
CA TYR A 22 5.45 6.22 52.97
C TYR A 22 5.28 4.70 53.12
N GLN A 23 4.05 4.27 53.37
CA GLN A 23 3.72 2.85 53.36
C GLN A 23 3.76 2.31 51.92
N ILE A 24 4.37 1.13 51.76
CA ILE A 24 4.42 0.38 50.50
C ILE A 24 3.52 -0.85 50.68
N PRO A 25 2.30 -0.84 50.12
CA PRO A 25 1.41 -1.99 50.22
C PRO A 25 1.89 -3.14 49.33
N ASP A 26 1.69 -4.38 49.79
CA ASP A 26 1.91 -5.57 48.97
C ASP A 26 0.83 -5.72 47.89
N ILE A 27 -0.43 -5.44 48.24
CA ILE A 27 -1.60 -5.53 47.35
C ILE A 27 -2.43 -4.25 47.49
N LEU A 28 -2.83 -3.67 46.36
CA LEU A 28 -3.72 -2.51 46.30
C LEU A 28 -4.88 -2.79 45.33
N PRO A 29 -6.10 -3.00 45.81
CA PRO A 29 -7.31 -2.92 44.99
C PRO A 29 -7.53 -1.45 44.60
N LEU A 30 -7.40 -1.12 43.31
CA LEU A 30 -7.64 0.24 42.86
C LEU A 30 -9.14 0.50 42.79
N ALA A 31 -9.59 1.57 43.44
CA ALA A 31 -10.98 1.99 43.47
C ALA A 31 -11.08 3.51 43.21
N GLN A 32 -12.29 3.99 42.90
CA GLN A 32 -12.55 5.42 42.72
C GLN A 32 -12.25 6.20 44.00
N ASP A 33 -12.66 5.65 45.15
CA ASP A 33 -12.35 6.22 46.46
C ASP A 33 -11.00 5.71 46.94
N LEU A 34 -9.96 6.53 46.72
CA LEU A 34 -8.62 6.24 47.23
C LEU A 34 -8.52 6.60 48.72
N PRO A 35 -7.70 5.87 49.50
CA PRO A 35 -7.44 6.23 50.89
C PRO A 35 -6.84 7.63 51.00
N ASN A 36 -7.18 8.36 52.08
CA ASN A 36 -6.66 9.70 52.35
C ASN A 36 -5.15 9.72 52.69
N GLU A 37 -4.55 8.55 52.90
CA GLU A 37 -3.13 8.39 53.21
C GLU A 37 -2.29 8.27 51.94
N THR A 38 -1.14 8.95 51.90
CA THR A 38 -0.22 8.87 50.76
C THR A 38 0.50 7.51 50.76
N LEU A 39 0.30 6.73 49.68
CA LEU A 39 0.93 5.43 49.48
C LEU A 39 2.00 5.50 48.38
N LEU A 40 3.10 4.78 48.57
CA LEU A 40 4.15 4.63 47.55
C LEU A 40 4.00 3.28 46.84
N LEU A 41 3.69 3.32 45.54
CA LEU A 41 3.61 2.12 44.70
C LEU A 41 4.95 1.81 44.06
N THR A 42 5.34 0.54 44.12
CA THR A 42 6.61 0.05 43.57
C THR A 42 6.40 -1.21 42.74
N GLU A 43 7.47 -1.70 42.12
CA GLU A 43 7.47 -2.98 41.37
C GLU A 43 7.08 -4.20 42.23
N LYS A 44 7.14 -4.07 43.56
CA LYS A 44 6.71 -5.11 44.50
C LYS A 44 5.21 -5.08 44.77
N THR A 45 4.58 -3.92 44.60
CA THR A 45 3.15 -3.71 44.83
C THR A 45 2.33 -4.34 43.71
N THR A 46 1.34 -5.14 44.08
CA THR A 46 0.37 -5.73 43.15
C THR A 46 -0.91 -4.90 43.13
N VAL A 47 -1.16 -4.19 42.04
CA VAL A 47 -2.37 -3.40 41.83
C VAL A 47 -3.42 -4.26 41.13
N THR A 48 -4.60 -4.36 41.76
CA THR A 48 -5.75 -5.08 41.19
C THR A 48 -6.70 -4.09 40.55
N LEU A 49 -6.97 -4.27 39.26
CA LEU A 49 -7.85 -3.41 38.46
C LEU A 49 -9.14 -4.18 38.15
N SER A 50 -10.26 -3.80 38.75
CA SER A 50 -11.55 -4.50 38.61
C SER A 50 -12.72 -3.56 38.82
N ASN A 51 -13.76 -3.68 38.01
CA ASN A 51 -14.98 -2.86 38.06
C ASN A 51 -14.71 -1.34 38.00
N ILE A 52 -13.62 -0.96 37.31
CA ILE A 52 -13.21 0.44 37.14
C ILE A 52 -12.87 0.75 35.69
N GLU A 53 -13.00 2.02 35.34
CA GLU A 53 -12.43 2.64 34.16
C GLU A 53 -11.28 3.55 34.60
N ILE A 54 -10.11 3.44 33.94
CA ILE A 54 -8.98 4.35 34.19
C ILE A 54 -8.46 5.00 32.91
N SER A 55 -7.81 6.16 33.03
CA SER A 55 -7.15 6.77 31.88
C SER A 55 -6.01 5.90 31.34
N GLU A 56 -5.81 5.89 30.03
CA GLU A 56 -4.73 5.17 29.36
C GLU A 56 -3.36 5.60 29.91
N LYS A 57 -3.18 6.89 30.23
CA LYS A 57 -1.95 7.38 30.88
C LYS A 57 -1.71 6.73 32.25
N LEU A 58 -2.73 6.68 33.11
CA LEU A 58 -2.59 6.06 34.42
C LEU A 58 -2.34 4.56 34.29
N PHE A 59 -3.03 3.88 33.36
CA PHE A 59 -2.80 2.48 33.07
C PHE A 59 -1.34 2.20 32.71
N PHE A 60 -0.74 2.97 31.79
CA PHE A 60 0.66 2.77 31.40
C PHE A 60 1.65 3.04 32.54
N VAL A 61 1.40 4.06 33.37
CA VAL A 61 2.21 4.30 34.56
C VAL A 61 2.17 3.11 35.51
N LEU A 62 0.98 2.56 35.79
CA LEU A 62 0.84 1.38 36.64
C LEU A 62 1.50 0.16 35.99
N LEU A 63 1.35 0.00 34.68
CA LEU A 63 1.88 -1.13 33.92
C LEU A 63 3.40 -1.17 33.99
N GLU A 64 4.05 -0.01 33.94
CA GLU A 64 5.50 0.11 33.99
C GLU A 64 6.10 0.02 35.40
N LYS A 65 5.35 0.45 36.42
CA LYS A 65 5.88 0.69 37.78
C LYS A 65 5.40 -0.30 38.84
N THR A 66 4.38 -1.11 38.55
CA THR A 66 3.76 -2.02 39.53
C THR A 66 3.46 -3.38 38.90
N LYS A 67 3.20 -4.41 39.71
CA LYS A 67 2.59 -5.64 39.20
C LYS A 67 1.09 -5.41 39.00
N ILE A 68 0.53 -5.85 37.88
CA ILE A 68 -0.90 -5.66 37.59
C ILE A 68 -1.63 -7.00 37.59
N THR A 69 -2.79 -7.02 38.23
CA THR A 69 -3.80 -8.06 38.07
C THR A 69 -5.08 -7.44 37.49
N ILE A 70 -5.52 -7.94 36.34
CA ILE A 70 -6.79 -7.53 35.72
C ILE A 70 -7.89 -8.48 36.16
N GLY A 71 -8.91 -7.94 36.81
CA GLY A 71 -10.14 -8.69 37.13
C GLY A 71 -11.29 -8.29 36.22
N GLU A 72 -12.51 -8.50 36.69
CA GLU A 72 -13.71 -8.30 35.88
C GLU A 72 -13.96 -6.83 35.54
N ARG A 73 -14.59 -6.57 34.39
CA ARG A 73 -15.15 -5.25 34.05
C ARG A 73 -14.12 -4.10 34.17
N PHE A 74 -12.90 -4.33 33.70
CA PHE A 74 -11.87 -3.31 33.59
C PHE A 74 -11.89 -2.64 32.20
N SER A 75 -11.73 -1.32 32.15
CA SER A 75 -11.57 -0.57 30.90
C SER A 75 -10.55 0.56 30.98
N ILE A 76 -10.00 0.92 29.83
CA ILE A 76 -9.13 2.09 29.64
C ILE A 76 -9.81 3.11 28.73
N THR A 77 -9.66 4.39 29.08
CA THR A 77 -10.28 5.54 28.40
C THR A 77 -9.27 6.63 28.09
N LYS A 78 -9.68 7.63 27.30
CA LYS A 78 -8.85 8.79 26.99
C LYS A 78 -8.57 9.63 28.23
N TYR A 79 -7.32 10.05 28.39
CA TYR A 79 -6.90 11.01 29.39
C TYR A 79 -7.38 12.42 29.04
N VAL A 80 -8.00 13.08 30.03
CA VAL A 80 -8.46 14.47 29.94
C VAL A 80 -7.98 15.19 31.20
N ASP A 81 -7.23 16.28 31.03
CA ASP A 81 -6.56 16.99 32.14
C ASP A 81 -7.52 17.48 33.23
N SER A 82 -8.77 17.79 32.88
CA SER A 82 -9.75 18.38 33.78
C SER A 82 -10.58 17.37 34.57
N GLU A 83 -10.21 16.09 34.57
CA GLU A 83 -11.11 15.04 34.99
C GLU A 83 -10.45 13.87 35.71
N ASP A 84 -11.26 13.14 36.48
CA ASP A 84 -10.81 12.00 37.24
C ASP A 84 -10.32 10.88 36.33
N CYS A 85 -9.11 10.39 36.66
CA CYS A 85 -8.43 9.31 35.98
C CYS A 85 -8.89 7.91 36.41
N ILE A 86 -9.74 7.79 37.43
CA ILE A 86 -10.31 6.54 37.95
C ILE A 86 -11.81 6.76 38.14
N ARG A 87 -12.62 5.85 37.63
CA ARG A 87 -14.09 5.92 37.68
C ARG A 87 -14.70 4.54 37.84
N GLU A 88 -15.95 4.49 38.28
CA GLU A 88 -16.74 3.28 38.24
C GLU A 88 -16.96 2.80 36.79
N HIS A 89 -16.85 1.48 36.58
CA HIS A 89 -17.20 0.87 35.30
C HIS A 89 -18.68 1.10 34.97
N SER A 90 -19.02 1.39 33.71
CA SER A 90 -20.35 1.76 33.17
C SER A 90 -20.69 3.25 33.09
N MET A 91 -19.81 4.13 33.58
CA MET A 91 -19.91 5.58 33.31
C MET A 91 -19.61 5.85 31.83
N ALA A 92 -20.65 5.92 31.00
CA ALA A 92 -20.56 5.96 29.53
C ALA A 92 -19.56 7.00 28.99
N ARG A 93 -18.40 6.51 28.54
CA ARG A 93 -17.43 7.28 27.76
C ARG A 93 -16.97 6.49 26.56
N GLU A 94 -17.73 6.62 25.49
CA GLU A 94 -17.30 6.16 24.18
C GLU A 94 -16.41 7.21 23.51
N THR A 95 -15.36 7.67 24.23
CA THR A 95 -14.37 8.59 23.64
C THR A 95 -13.17 7.79 23.17
N PRO A 96 -13.03 7.53 21.87
CA PRO A 96 -11.93 6.73 21.36
C PRO A 96 -10.59 7.47 21.52
N PHE A 97 -9.53 6.73 21.87
CA PHE A 97 -8.17 7.28 22.01
C PHE A 97 -7.18 6.57 21.08
N CYS A 98 -5.95 7.11 20.97
CA CYS A 98 -4.89 6.52 20.15
C CYS A 98 -3.94 5.72 21.04
N LEU A 99 -3.82 4.41 20.80
CA LEU A 99 -2.77 3.61 21.40
C LEU A 99 -1.49 3.77 20.60
N ARG A 100 -0.43 4.30 21.23
CA ARG A 100 0.85 4.57 20.59
C ARG A 100 1.98 3.89 21.34
N ASP A 101 3.08 3.70 20.63
CA ASP A 101 4.31 3.17 21.19
C ASP A 101 4.86 4.04 22.34
N GLY A 102 5.59 3.40 23.25
CA GLY A 102 6.22 3.98 24.43
C GLY A 102 7.33 3.03 24.93
N ALA A 103 8.33 3.57 25.64
CA ALA A 103 9.38 2.73 26.21
C ALA A 103 8.79 1.80 27.27
N VAL A 104 8.81 0.49 27.03
CA VAL A 104 8.16 -0.49 27.90
C VAL A 104 9.21 -1.11 28.82
N SER A 105 8.98 -1.09 30.13
CA SER A 105 9.84 -1.80 31.09
C SER A 105 9.68 -3.32 30.96
N SER A 106 10.65 -4.09 31.44
CA SER A 106 10.54 -5.55 31.53
C SER A 106 9.31 -5.97 32.35
N LEU A 107 9.02 -5.24 33.43
CA LEU A 107 7.85 -5.44 34.28
C LEU A 107 6.54 -5.24 33.50
N ALA A 108 6.46 -4.24 32.62
CA ALA A 108 5.29 -4.03 31.79
C ALA A 108 5.06 -5.19 30.81
N LEU A 109 6.12 -5.77 30.24
CA LEU A 109 6.00 -6.96 29.39
C LEU A 109 5.52 -8.19 30.17
N GLU A 110 6.08 -8.41 31.36
CA GLU A 110 5.66 -9.48 32.29
C GLU A 110 4.19 -9.33 32.70
N ASN A 111 3.75 -8.10 32.94
CA ASN A 111 2.34 -7.80 33.21
C ASN A 111 1.45 -8.13 32.00
N ILE A 112 1.80 -7.70 30.80
CA ILE A 112 1.02 -8.00 29.57
C ILE A 112 0.94 -9.50 29.33
N GLU A 113 2.03 -10.24 29.53
CA GLU A 113 2.08 -11.69 29.36
C GLU A 113 1.03 -12.40 30.23
N ARG A 114 0.92 -11.99 31.50
CA ARG A 114 -0.03 -12.54 32.48
C ARG A 114 -1.49 -12.21 32.23
N MET A 115 -1.78 -11.14 31.48
CA MET A 115 -3.17 -10.71 31.25
C MET A 115 -3.94 -11.75 30.43
N ALA A 116 -5.19 -11.99 30.79
CA ALA A 116 -6.08 -12.81 29.96
C ALA A 116 -6.39 -12.08 28.63
N PRO A 117 -6.59 -12.81 27.50
CA PRO A 117 -7.13 -12.23 26.28
C PRO A 117 -8.50 -11.56 26.52
N ASN A 118 -8.81 -10.50 25.78
CA ASN A 118 -10.07 -9.75 25.91
C ASN A 118 -10.41 -9.27 27.34
N SER A 119 -9.41 -8.97 28.17
CA SER A 119 -9.60 -8.55 29.57
C SER A 119 -9.72 -7.04 29.75
N ILE A 120 -9.27 -6.24 28.77
CA ILE A 120 -9.24 -4.78 28.84
C ILE A 120 -10.28 -4.19 27.90
N GLY A 121 -11.38 -3.65 28.41
CA GLY A 121 -12.31 -2.87 27.59
C GLY A 121 -11.67 -1.56 27.10
N CYS A 122 -11.86 -1.21 25.84
CA CYS A 122 -11.39 0.08 25.31
C CYS A 122 -12.21 0.52 24.10
N SER A 123 -12.29 1.83 23.89
CA SER A 123 -12.69 2.43 22.62
C SER A 123 -11.46 3.07 21.99
N LEU A 124 -11.11 2.67 20.78
CA LEU A 124 -9.86 3.06 20.12
C LEU A 124 -10.14 3.71 18.77
N LYS A 125 -9.39 4.77 18.50
CA LYS A 125 -9.39 5.47 17.21
C LYS A 125 -8.27 4.97 16.32
N ASP A 126 -7.08 4.86 16.88
CA ASP A 126 -5.85 4.48 16.20
C ASP A 126 -5.01 3.53 17.07
N ILE A 127 -4.30 2.62 16.41
CA ILE A 127 -3.25 1.80 17.03
C ILE A 127 -1.98 1.97 16.20
N LYS A 128 -0.89 2.44 16.80
CA LYS A 128 0.40 2.65 16.13
C LYS A 128 1.55 2.12 17.01
N LEU A 129 1.98 0.89 16.76
CA LEU A 129 2.98 0.18 17.56
C LEU A 129 4.17 -0.25 16.70
N TYR A 130 5.39 0.07 17.14
CA TYR A 130 6.60 -0.11 16.34
C TYR A 130 7.69 -0.82 17.14
N ASN A 131 8.08 -2.02 16.72
CA ASN A 131 9.28 -2.73 17.20
C ASN A 131 9.37 -2.83 18.74
N THR A 132 8.24 -3.15 19.38
CA THR A 132 8.12 -3.20 20.84
C THR A 132 7.33 -4.43 21.29
N GLY A 133 7.64 -4.96 22.47
CA GLY A 133 6.86 -6.02 23.09
C GLY A 133 5.44 -5.59 23.50
N LEU A 134 5.16 -4.27 23.57
CA LEU A 134 3.81 -3.73 23.78
C LEU A 134 2.82 -4.19 22.71
N ILE A 135 3.29 -4.61 21.52
CA ILE A 135 2.43 -5.21 20.49
C ILE A 135 1.61 -6.38 21.05
N ASN A 136 2.14 -7.13 22.03
CA ASN A 136 1.43 -8.23 22.67
C ASN A 136 0.21 -7.80 23.54
N ILE A 137 -0.04 -6.50 23.70
CA ILE A 137 -1.27 -5.99 24.32
C ILE A 137 -2.51 -6.19 23.42
N LEU A 138 -2.34 -6.26 22.10
CA LEU A 138 -3.44 -6.34 21.14
C LEU A 138 -4.47 -7.44 21.46
N PRO A 139 -4.08 -8.72 21.69
CA PRO A 139 -5.04 -9.77 22.06
C PRO A 139 -5.68 -9.58 23.45
N LYS A 140 -5.15 -8.67 24.29
CA LYS A 140 -5.68 -8.38 25.63
C LYS A 140 -6.81 -7.34 25.58
N LEU A 141 -6.86 -6.56 24.52
CA LEU A 141 -7.89 -5.55 24.28
C LEU A 141 -9.19 -6.21 23.86
N ARG A 142 -10.29 -5.80 24.49
CA ARG A 142 -11.66 -6.20 24.17
C ARG A 142 -12.27 -5.10 23.30
N ILE A 143 -12.15 -5.30 21.99
CA ILE A 143 -12.65 -4.41 20.93
C ILE A 143 -14.02 -4.94 20.47
N ASN A 144 -15.01 -4.06 20.32
CA ASN A 144 -16.33 -4.42 19.82
C ASN A 144 -16.29 -4.68 18.30
N GLU A 145 -17.13 -5.58 17.80
CA GLU A 145 -17.27 -5.87 16.36
C GLU A 145 -17.70 -4.62 15.56
N ASP A 146 -18.47 -3.74 16.20
CA ASP A 146 -18.93 -2.46 15.63
C ASP A 146 -17.90 -1.32 15.76
N CYS A 147 -16.71 -1.58 16.31
CA CYS A 147 -15.68 -0.55 16.38
C CYS A 147 -15.17 -0.16 14.98
N GLU A 148 -15.07 1.14 14.73
CA GLU A 148 -14.47 1.72 13.53
C GLU A 148 -13.10 2.34 13.87
N PHE A 149 -12.04 1.77 13.31
CA PHE A 149 -10.68 2.27 13.43
C PHE A 149 -10.34 3.17 12.24
N GLU A 150 -9.72 4.31 12.53
CA GLU A 150 -9.09 5.12 11.49
C GLU A 150 -7.79 4.44 11.02
N SER A 151 -6.94 3.98 11.93
CA SER A 151 -5.72 3.26 11.53
C SER A 151 -5.24 2.17 12.50
N LEU A 152 -4.81 1.02 11.96
CA LEU A 152 -4.02 -0.01 12.64
C LEU A 152 -2.67 -0.14 11.96
N VAL A 153 -1.60 0.33 12.60
CA VAL A 153 -0.23 0.25 12.11
C VAL A 153 0.63 -0.53 13.08
N VAL A 154 1.15 -1.68 12.65
CA VAL A 154 2.03 -2.53 13.45
C VAL A 154 3.29 -2.87 12.66
N THR A 155 4.45 -2.57 13.23
CA THR A 155 5.75 -2.95 12.67
C THR A 155 6.49 -3.81 13.68
N ALA A 156 7.00 -4.97 13.27
CA ALA A 156 7.82 -5.81 14.13
C ALA A 156 9.05 -6.31 13.37
N SER A 157 10.23 -5.77 13.69
CA SER A 157 11.51 -6.19 13.12
C SER A 157 12.02 -7.54 13.64
N LYS A 158 11.46 -8.04 14.74
CA LYS A 158 11.83 -9.31 15.36
C LYS A 158 10.58 -10.10 15.73
N GLU A 159 10.67 -11.42 15.67
CA GLU A 159 9.60 -12.33 16.05
C GLU A 159 9.19 -12.20 17.52
N GLU A 160 10.16 -11.94 18.41
CA GLU A 160 9.93 -11.77 19.86
C GLU A 160 8.88 -10.70 20.19
N HIS A 161 8.73 -9.68 19.34
CA HIS A 161 7.73 -8.62 19.53
C HIS A 161 6.29 -9.11 19.35
N ILE A 162 6.07 -10.22 18.65
CA ILE A 162 4.73 -10.75 18.33
C ILE A 162 4.51 -12.18 18.81
N ALA A 163 5.48 -12.78 19.52
CA ALA A 163 5.46 -14.20 19.88
C ALA A 163 4.17 -14.59 20.63
N ALA A 164 3.70 -13.74 21.55
CA ALA A 164 2.48 -14.02 22.32
C ALA A 164 1.19 -13.89 21.49
N ILE A 165 1.23 -13.19 20.35
CA ILE A 165 0.12 -13.16 19.38
C ILE A 165 0.09 -14.44 18.56
N LEU A 166 1.25 -14.92 18.11
CA LEU A 166 1.35 -16.12 17.28
C LEU A 166 0.89 -17.39 18.02
N THR A 167 1.09 -17.45 19.34
CA THR A 167 0.65 -18.55 20.20
C THR A 167 -0.83 -18.52 20.55
N GLN A 168 -1.58 -17.48 20.18
CA GLN A 168 -3.03 -17.45 20.42
C GLN A 168 -3.76 -18.48 19.54
N ASP A 169 -4.55 -19.36 20.16
CA ASP A 169 -5.38 -20.33 19.43
C ASP A 169 -6.52 -19.64 18.68
N LYS A 170 -7.14 -18.64 19.33
CA LYS A 170 -8.29 -17.92 18.78
C LYS A 170 -7.85 -16.56 18.25
N PRO A 171 -8.28 -16.18 17.03
CA PRO A 171 -8.04 -14.83 16.55
C PRO A 171 -8.84 -13.82 17.38
N PHE A 172 -8.33 -12.60 17.50
CA PHE A 172 -8.97 -11.50 18.23
C PHE A 172 -9.55 -10.46 17.28
N TYR A 173 -10.54 -9.71 17.75
CA TYR A 173 -11.33 -8.80 16.91
C TYR A 173 -10.68 -7.42 16.79
N VAL A 174 -10.75 -6.86 15.58
CA VAL A 174 -10.30 -5.49 15.26
C VAL A 174 -11.42 -4.67 14.58
N GLY A 175 -12.63 -5.21 14.44
CA GLY A 175 -13.78 -4.47 13.89
C GLY A 175 -13.63 -4.09 12.41
N ARG A 176 -13.98 -2.85 12.06
CA ARG A 176 -13.78 -2.22 10.74
C ARG A 176 -12.58 -1.29 10.79
N VAL A 177 -11.73 -1.31 9.76
CA VAL A 177 -10.49 -0.52 9.73
C VAL A 177 -10.39 0.25 8.43
N LYS A 178 -10.19 1.57 8.48
CA LYS A 178 -9.92 2.35 7.27
C LYS A 178 -8.55 2.00 6.72
N GLU A 179 -7.48 2.25 7.49
CA GLU A 179 -6.11 1.91 7.08
C GLU A 179 -5.48 0.83 7.97
N MET A 180 -5.10 -0.31 7.40
CA MET A 180 -4.34 -1.36 8.07
C MET A 180 -2.96 -1.51 7.44
N CYS A 181 -1.89 -1.28 8.22
CA CYS A 181 -0.51 -1.46 7.78
C CYS A 181 0.27 -2.41 8.69
N LEU A 182 0.66 -3.58 8.16
CA LEU A 182 1.51 -4.55 8.86
C LEU A 182 2.87 -4.65 8.17
N LYS A 183 3.95 -4.49 8.94
CA LYS A 183 5.32 -4.54 8.42
C LYS A 183 6.19 -5.58 9.12
N ASN A 184 7.00 -6.29 8.34
CA ASN A 184 7.94 -7.32 8.76
C ASN A 184 7.22 -8.47 9.49
N TYR A 185 7.71 -8.94 10.65
CA TYR A 185 7.06 -10.02 11.39
C TYR A 185 5.60 -9.73 11.72
N ALA A 186 5.18 -8.46 11.81
CA ALA A 186 3.78 -8.11 12.04
C ALA A 186 2.84 -8.68 10.97
N VAL A 187 3.32 -8.91 9.73
CA VAL A 187 2.54 -9.57 8.69
C VAL A 187 2.07 -10.97 9.14
N SER A 188 2.91 -11.71 9.85
CA SER A 188 2.58 -13.04 10.40
C SER A 188 1.44 -13.03 11.42
N THR A 189 1.05 -11.86 11.94
CA THR A 189 -0.10 -11.74 12.85
C THR A 189 -1.44 -11.73 12.11
N LEU A 190 -1.45 -11.50 10.79
CA LEU A 190 -2.68 -11.35 10.00
C LEU A 190 -3.69 -12.52 10.17
N PRO A 191 -3.28 -13.81 10.21
CA PRO A 191 -4.20 -14.92 10.48
C PRO A 191 -4.82 -14.92 11.89
N LYS A 192 -4.24 -14.15 12.82
CA LYS A 192 -4.71 -14.00 14.20
C LYS A 192 -5.67 -12.82 14.37
N LEU A 193 -5.96 -12.08 13.30
CA LEU A 193 -6.89 -10.95 13.31
C LEU A 193 -8.24 -11.39 12.75
N ARG A 194 -9.33 -11.01 13.42
CA ARG A 194 -10.68 -10.99 12.85
C ARG A 194 -11.04 -9.56 12.48
N VAL A 195 -11.13 -9.33 11.18
CA VAL A 195 -11.48 -8.04 10.59
C VAL A 195 -12.65 -8.23 9.64
N HIS A 196 -13.64 -7.34 9.70
CA HIS A 196 -14.80 -7.41 8.83
C HIS A 196 -14.56 -6.70 7.49
N VAL A 197 -14.14 -5.43 7.56
CA VAL A 197 -13.91 -4.57 6.40
C VAL A 197 -12.61 -3.80 6.59
N ILE A 198 -11.80 -3.74 5.54
CA ILE A 198 -10.59 -2.95 5.42
C ILE A 198 -10.70 -2.05 4.19
N GLU A 199 -10.62 -0.73 4.35
CA GLU A 199 -10.60 0.17 3.18
C GLU A 199 -9.25 0.08 2.46
N PHE A 200 -8.14 0.11 3.19
CA PHE A 200 -6.79 0.01 2.64
C PHE A 200 -5.91 -0.95 3.46
N LEU A 201 -5.47 -2.05 2.85
CA LEU A 201 -4.55 -3.04 3.44
C LEU A 201 -3.15 -2.92 2.84
N LYS A 202 -2.16 -2.53 3.66
CA LYS A 202 -0.75 -2.53 3.30
C LYS A 202 0.05 -3.58 4.06
N LEU A 203 0.64 -4.53 3.35
CA LEU A 203 1.58 -5.51 3.92
C LEU A 203 2.98 -5.33 3.33
N VAL A 204 3.99 -5.24 4.19
CA VAL A 204 5.40 -5.12 3.77
C VAL A 204 6.21 -6.20 4.47
N ALA A 205 6.92 -7.04 3.71
CA ALA A 205 7.82 -8.04 4.29
C ALA A 205 9.15 -8.06 3.55
N THR A 206 10.22 -7.64 4.22
CA THR A 206 11.56 -7.56 3.60
C THR A 206 12.33 -8.88 3.58
N GLU A 207 11.92 -9.85 4.40
CA GLU A 207 12.56 -11.16 4.61
C GLU A 207 11.53 -12.29 4.57
N LYS A 208 11.98 -13.52 4.30
CA LYS A 208 11.10 -14.68 4.09
C LYS A 208 10.42 -15.09 5.39
N GLU A 209 11.18 -14.96 6.47
CA GLU A 209 10.87 -15.29 7.84
C GLU A 209 9.61 -14.53 8.30
N HIS A 210 9.45 -13.28 7.86
CA HIS A 210 8.31 -12.41 8.14
C HIS A 210 6.94 -12.97 7.71
N VAL A 211 6.90 -13.84 6.70
CA VAL A 211 5.68 -14.47 6.18
C VAL A 211 5.67 -15.98 6.33
N SER A 212 6.74 -16.56 6.87
CA SER A 212 6.97 -18.00 6.92
C SER A 212 5.81 -18.77 7.57
N THR A 213 5.28 -18.23 8.67
CA THR A 213 4.14 -18.79 9.42
C THR A 213 2.89 -18.91 8.55
N ILE A 214 2.60 -17.90 7.73
CA ILE A 214 1.45 -17.90 6.81
C ILE A 214 1.68 -18.90 5.68
N LEU A 215 2.89 -18.92 5.11
CA LEU A 215 3.19 -19.78 3.97
C LEU A 215 3.21 -21.27 4.35
N ALA A 216 3.52 -21.59 5.60
CA ALA A 216 3.48 -22.94 6.16
C ALA A 216 2.06 -23.47 6.40
N GLN A 217 1.04 -22.61 6.39
CA GLN A 217 -0.35 -23.05 6.55
C GLN A 217 -0.88 -23.69 5.26
N ASP A 218 -1.57 -24.81 5.40
CA ASP A 218 -2.26 -25.48 4.28
C ASP A 218 -3.56 -24.75 3.89
N GLN A 219 -4.23 -24.15 4.86
CA GLN A 219 -5.49 -23.44 4.64
C GLN A 219 -5.26 -22.06 4.02
N LYS A 220 -6.14 -21.68 3.09
CA LYS A 220 -6.15 -20.32 2.55
C LYS A 220 -6.59 -19.30 3.62
N LEU A 221 -5.91 -18.15 3.65
CA LEU A 221 -6.12 -17.04 4.57
C LEU A 221 -7.37 -16.23 4.22
N CYS A 222 -8.19 -15.89 5.21
CA CYS A 222 -9.35 -15.00 5.06
C CYS A 222 -9.06 -13.69 5.77
N VAL A 223 -9.06 -12.56 5.03
CA VAL A 223 -8.71 -11.23 5.55
C VAL A 223 -9.92 -10.28 5.68
N GLY A 224 -11.14 -10.81 5.51
CA GLY A 224 -12.35 -9.99 5.42
C GLY A 224 -12.51 -9.35 4.03
N ARG A 225 -13.37 -8.33 3.93
CA ARG A 225 -13.51 -7.50 2.73
C ARG A 225 -12.38 -6.49 2.68
N VAL A 226 -11.68 -6.39 1.55
CA VAL A 226 -10.63 -5.39 1.32
C VAL A 226 -10.99 -4.58 0.08
N LYS A 227 -11.01 -3.25 0.20
CA LYS A 227 -11.29 -2.35 -0.93
C LYS A 227 -10.03 -2.06 -1.76
N GLU A 228 -8.92 -1.75 -1.10
CA GLU A 228 -7.61 -1.52 -1.73
C GLU A 228 -6.50 -2.31 -1.03
N MET A 229 -5.55 -2.85 -1.80
CA MET A 229 -4.47 -3.69 -1.27
C MET A 229 -3.11 -3.34 -1.86
N LYS A 230 -2.11 -3.13 -1.01
CA LYS A 230 -0.71 -2.92 -1.38
C LYS A 230 0.22 -3.94 -0.70
N LEU A 231 0.94 -4.71 -1.51
CA LEU A 231 1.85 -5.77 -1.03
C LEU A 231 3.27 -5.54 -1.56
N GLU A 232 4.22 -5.40 -0.64
CA GLU A 232 5.62 -5.11 -0.96
C GLU A 232 6.55 -6.24 -0.46
N GLY A 233 7.45 -6.71 -1.34
CA GLY A 233 8.45 -7.73 -1.03
C GLY A 233 7.85 -9.13 -0.87
N TYR A 234 8.26 -9.87 0.17
CA TYR A 234 7.74 -11.20 0.47
C TYR A 234 6.24 -11.20 0.81
N ALA A 235 5.63 -10.05 1.08
CA ALA A 235 4.20 -9.94 1.33
C ALA A 235 3.35 -10.33 0.11
N VAL A 236 3.90 -10.24 -1.10
CA VAL A 236 3.23 -10.73 -2.32
C VAL A 236 2.91 -12.24 -2.24
N PHE A 237 3.74 -13.03 -1.54
CA PHE A 237 3.44 -14.46 -1.33
C PHE A 237 2.22 -14.69 -0.43
N VAL A 238 1.88 -13.73 0.43
CA VAL A 238 0.68 -13.80 1.27
C VAL A 238 -0.56 -13.73 0.39
N PHE A 239 -0.56 -12.90 -0.66
CA PHE A 239 -1.65 -12.83 -1.64
C PHE A 239 -1.97 -14.19 -2.24
N LEU A 240 -0.94 -14.95 -2.61
CA LEU A 240 -1.09 -16.30 -3.19
C LEU A 240 -1.71 -17.31 -2.22
N LYS A 241 -1.75 -16.98 -0.93
CA LYS A 241 -2.40 -17.78 0.13
C LYS A 241 -3.77 -17.24 0.53
N MET A 242 -4.20 -16.07 0.05
CA MET A 242 -5.52 -15.53 0.38
C MET A 242 -6.62 -16.32 -0.34
N LYS A 243 -7.79 -16.41 0.30
CA LYS A 243 -9.02 -16.88 -0.36
C LYS A 243 -9.42 -15.84 -1.41
N GLU A 244 -9.93 -16.32 -2.54
CA GLU A 244 -10.58 -15.46 -3.53
C GLU A 244 -11.76 -14.75 -2.85
N THR A 245 -11.73 -13.43 -2.82
CA THR A 245 -12.85 -12.61 -2.35
C THR A 245 -13.92 -12.64 -3.44
N ARG A 246 -15.19 -12.77 -3.06
CA ARG A 246 -16.34 -12.66 -4.00
C ARG A 246 -16.77 -11.20 -4.22
N GLU A 247 -16.04 -10.28 -3.62
CA GLU A 247 -16.32 -8.84 -3.67
C GLU A 247 -15.18 -8.18 -4.44
N ASN A 248 -15.54 -7.22 -5.29
CA ASN A 248 -14.62 -6.50 -6.17
C ASN A 248 -13.56 -5.77 -5.34
N LEU A 249 -12.29 -6.00 -5.67
CA LEU A 249 -11.14 -5.30 -5.12
C LEU A 249 -10.88 -4.10 -6.03
N GLU A 250 -11.07 -2.88 -5.54
CA GLU A 250 -10.92 -1.68 -6.37
C GLU A 250 -9.48 -1.48 -6.83
N SER A 251 -8.49 -1.76 -5.96
CA SER A 251 -7.08 -1.58 -6.32
C SER A 251 -6.16 -2.65 -5.75
N LEU A 252 -5.28 -3.18 -6.59
CA LEU A 252 -4.22 -4.11 -6.23
C LEU A 252 -2.86 -3.60 -6.69
N VAL A 253 -1.96 -3.40 -5.73
CA VAL A 253 -0.57 -2.98 -5.97
C VAL A 253 0.39 -4.08 -5.48
N LEU A 254 1.22 -4.61 -6.39
CA LEU A 254 2.23 -5.62 -6.09
C LEU A 254 3.63 -5.12 -6.45
N SER A 255 4.56 -5.15 -5.50
CA SER A 255 5.96 -4.71 -5.67
C SER A 255 6.94 -5.77 -5.20
N ILE A 256 7.94 -6.08 -6.04
CA ILE A 256 9.01 -7.04 -5.72
C ILE A 256 10.35 -6.44 -6.13
N SER A 257 11.06 -5.86 -5.16
CA SER A 257 12.27 -5.06 -5.42
C SER A 257 13.57 -5.84 -5.58
N LYS A 258 13.62 -7.10 -5.14
CA LYS A 258 14.85 -7.91 -5.13
C LYS A 258 14.70 -9.14 -6.04
N ASP A 259 15.63 -9.33 -6.97
CA ASP A 259 15.66 -10.46 -7.92
C ASP A 259 15.57 -11.83 -7.22
N GLU A 260 16.32 -12.03 -6.12
CA GLU A 260 16.30 -13.28 -5.36
C GLU A 260 14.88 -13.64 -4.85
N LEU A 261 14.10 -12.63 -4.47
CA LEU A 261 12.71 -12.80 -4.02
C LEU A 261 11.84 -13.29 -5.15
N TRP A 262 11.98 -12.63 -6.30
CA TRP A 262 11.27 -13.00 -7.52
C TRP A 262 11.58 -14.45 -7.91
N ARG A 263 12.86 -14.87 -7.96
CA ARG A 263 13.23 -16.26 -8.30
C ARG A 263 12.58 -17.30 -7.40
N LYS A 264 12.53 -17.03 -6.09
CA LYS A 264 11.82 -17.89 -5.12
C LYS A 264 10.32 -17.95 -5.43
N MET A 265 9.71 -16.82 -5.77
CA MET A 265 8.29 -16.74 -6.09
C MET A 265 7.95 -17.45 -7.38
N HIS A 266 8.72 -17.17 -8.43
CA HIS A 266 8.58 -17.80 -9.73
C HIS A 266 8.73 -19.32 -9.62
N GLY A 267 9.71 -19.81 -8.87
CA GLY A 267 9.87 -21.24 -8.60
C GLY A 267 8.61 -21.86 -8.00
N LYS A 268 7.95 -21.17 -7.06
CA LYS A 268 6.69 -21.61 -6.46
C LYS A 268 5.53 -21.57 -7.45
N ILE A 269 5.31 -20.43 -8.12
CA ILE A 269 4.24 -20.26 -9.12
C ILE A 269 4.34 -21.35 -10.19
N LYS A 270 5.54 -21.61 -10.69
CA LYS A 270 5.80 -22.64 -11.70
C LYS A 270 5.56 -24.05 -11.17
N LYS A 271 6.07 -24.39 -9.98
CA LYS A 271 5.95 -25.73 -9.38
C LYS A 271 4.49 -26.08 -9.06
N GLU A 272 3.73 -25.11 -8.56
CA GLU A 272 2.35 -25.31 -8.11
C GLU A 272 1.31 -24.95 -9.20
N ASN A 273 1.76 -24.52 -10.38
CA ASN A 273 0.92 -24.04 -11.48
C ASN A 273 -0.13 -23.01 -11.00
N ILE A 274 0.32 -22.04 -10.20
CA ILE A 274 -0.55 -21.05 -9.57
C ILE A 274 -1.09 -20.11 -10.64
N ALA A 275 -2.41 -20.04 -10.75
CA ALA A 275 -3.10 -18.97 -11.45
C ALA A 275 -3.50 -17.88 -10.46
N ILE A 276 -3.22 -16.62 -10.79
CA ILE A 276 -3.52 -15.46 -9.97
C ILE A 276 -4.77 -14.80 -10.56
N CYS A 277 -5.91 -14.96 -9.87
CA CYS A 277 -7.16 -14.37 -10.31
C CYS A 277 -7.19 -12.88 -9.96
N VAL A 278 -7.26 -12.02 -10.99
CA VAL A 278 -7.47 -10.57 -10.89
C VAL A 278 -8.68 -10.14 -11.72
N GLU A 279 -9.63 -11.04 -11.90
CA GLU A 279 -10.83 -10.84 -12.72
C GLU A 279 -11.78 -9.76 -12.18
N GLU A 280 -11.74 -9.52 -10.86
CA GLU A 280 -12.60 -8.56 -10.16
C GLU A 280 -11.80 -7.37 -9.62
N VAL A 281 -10.62 -7.13 -10.20
CA VAL A 281 -9.73 -6.01 -9.87
C VAL A 281 -9.96 -4.87 -10.85
N GLU A 282 -10.36 -3.70 -10.35
CA GLU A 282 -10.59 -2.53 -11.19
C GLU A 282 -9.27 -1.85 -11.58
N ASN A 283 -8.33 -1.72 -10.64
CA ASN A 283 -7.04 -1.08 -10.85
C ASN A 283 -5.87 -2.02 -10.47
N LEU A 284 -4.98 -2.31 -11.42
CA LEU A 284 -3.83 -3.19 -11.20
C LEU A 284 -2.50 -2.45 -11.44
N PHE A 285 -1.65 -2.44 -10.42
CA PHE A 285 -0.30 -1.89 -10.47
C PHE A 285 0.73 -2.99 -10.17
N LEU A 286 1.63 -3.26 -11.11
CA LEU A 286 2.76 -4.16 -10.91
C LEU A 286 4.06 -3.39 -11.04
N THR A 287 4.89 -3.43 -10.01
CA THR A 287 6.16 -2.70 -9.99
C THR A 287 7.37 -3.62 -9.81
N GLU A 288 8.49 -3.22 -10.40
CA GLU A 288 9.78 -3.91 -10.37
C GLU A 288 9.63 -5.36 -10.89
N HIS A 289 10.18 -6.38 -10.20
CA HIS A 289 10.07 -7.77 -10.65
C HIS A 289 8.64 -8.32 -10.60
N ALA A 290 7.68 -7.62 -9.98
CA ALA A 290 6.28 -8.06 -9.93
C ALA A 290 5.65 -8.14 -11.33
N VAL A 291 6.13 -7.36 -12.31
CA VAL A 291 5.68 -7.44 -13.70
C VAL A 291 5.87 -8.84 -14.31
N ASN A 292 6.77 -9.67 -13.77
CA ASN A 292 6.96 -11.02 -14.29
C ASN A 292 5.80 -11.98 -13.94
N ILE A 293 4.83 -11.58 -13.09
CA ILE A 293 3.63 -12.39 -12.82
C ILE A 293 2.62 -12.38 -13.96
N LEU A 294 2.72 -11.48 -14.95
CA LEU A 294 1.75 -11.34 -16.04
C LEU A 294 1.31 -12.67 -16.67
N PRO A 295 2.21 -13.64 -16.95
CA PRO A 295 1.83 -14.93 -17.54
C PRO A 295 0.99 -15.83 -16.63
N ALA A 296 0.92 -15.53 -15.33
CA ALA A 296 0.14 -16.25 -14.34
C ALA A 296 -1.21 -15.57 -14.03
N LEU A 297 -1.44 -14.34 -14.53
CA LEU A 297 -2.66 -13.61 -14.28
C LEU A 297 -3.84 -14.17 -15.07
N LYS A 298 -5.01 -14.22 -14.42
CA LYS A 298 -6.32 -14.40 -15.05
C LYS A 298 -7.11 -13.10 -14.91
N THR A 299 -7.53 -12.53 -16.04
CA THR A 299 -8.25 -11.25 -16.10
C THR A 299 -9.55 -11.44 -16.90
N LYS A 300 -10.58 -10.62 -16.63
CA LYS A 300 -11.83 -10.61 -17.43
C LYS A 300 -11.71 -9.78 -18.71
N GLY A 301 -10.61 -9.04 -18.87
CA GLY A 301 -10.35 -8.16 -20.01
C GLY A 301 -10.95 -6.76 -19.88
N GLU A 302 -11.76 -6.47 -18.87
CA GLU A 302 -12.21 -5.11 -18.53
C GLU A 302 -11.43 -4.65 -17.30
N MET A 303 -10.90 -3.43 -17.32
CA MET A 303 -10.14 -2.86 -16.20
C MET A 303 -10.22 -1.34 -16.26
N ASP A 304 -10.28 -0.66 -15.11
CA ASP A 304 -10.22 0.80 -15.09
C ASP A 304 -8.78 1.27 -15.29
N LEU A 305 -7.81 0.69 -14.59
CA LEU A 305 -6.41 1.06 -14.72
C LEU A 305 -5.48 -0.16 -14.75
N PHE A 306 -4.58 -0.19 -15.73
CA PHE A 306 -3.48 -1.15 -15.79
C PHE A 306 -2.14 -0.42 -15.92
N PHE A 307 -1.30 -0.56 -14.90
CA PHE A 307 -0.01 0.12 -14.84
C PHE A 307 1.13 -0.83 -14.53
N LEU A 308 2.17 -0.80 -15.37
CA LEU A 308 3.40 -1.56 -15.16
C LEU A 308 4.59 -0.62 -15.03
N ASP A 309 5.37 -0.81 -13.98
CA ASP A 309 6.56 -0.03 -13.68
C ASP A 309 7.76 -0.96 -13.52
N ALA A 310 8.75 -0.85 -14.40
CA ALA A 310 9.99 -1.60 -14.25
C ALA A 310 11.15 -0.79 -14.79
N ASP A 311 12.07 -0.36 -13.93
CA ASP A 311 13.21 0.46 -14.33
C ASP A 311 14.23 -0.31 -15.18
N THR A 312 14.50 -1.58 -14.85
CA THR A 312 15.62 -2.35 -15.43
C THR A 312 15.17 -3.50 -16.34
N GLU A 313 16.02 -3.90 -17.28
CA GLU A 313 15.72 -5.02 -18.19
C GLU A 313 15.60 -6.35 -17.44
N ASP A 314 16.39 -6.53 -16.37
CA ASP A 314 16.32 -7.72 -15.51
C ASP A 314 14.91 -7.91 -14.92
N GLN A 315 14.24 -6.82 -14.56
CA GLN A 315 12.89 -6.84 -13.99
C GLN A 315 11.82 -7.34 -14.97
N VAL A 316 12.05 -7.28 -16.28
CA VAL A 316 11.10 -7.74 -17.32
C VAL A 316 11.58 -8.96 -18.10
N SER A 317 12.83 -9.38 -17.90
CA SER A 317 13.52 -10.40 -18.70
C SER A 317 12.76 -11.73 -18.79
N GLU A 318 12.18 -12.19 -17.68
CA GLU A 318 11.50 -13.49 -17.62
C GLU A 318 10.16 -13.49 -18.37
N VAL A 319 9.34 -12.45 -18.19
CA VAL A 319 8.07 -12.35 -18.93
C VAL A 319 8.30 -12.14 -20.42
N LEU A 320 9.38 -11.45 -20.81
CA LEU A 320 9.76 -11.30 -22.21
C LEU A 320 10.15 -12.63 -22.83
N ALA A 321 11.00 -13.40 -22.13
CA ALA A 321 11.47 -14.72 -22.57
C ALA A 321 10.35 -15.77 -22.62
N LYS A 322 9.26 -15.59 -21.87
CA LYS A 322 8.16 -16.54 -21.82
C LYS A 322 7.24 -16.42 -23.04
N GLU A 323 6.99 -17.55 -23.68
CA GLU A 323 5.92 -17.68 -24.67
C GLU A 323 4.58 -17.85 -23.95
N TYR A 324 3.71 -16.86 -24.11
CA TYR A 324 2.32 -16.89 -23.68
C TYR A 324 1.52 -15.96 -24.59
N LYS A 325 0.20 -16.09 -24.57
CA LYS A 325 -0.67 -15.32 -25.47
C LYS A 325 -0.62 -13.81 -25.22
N GLY A 326 -0.03 -13.33 -24.12
CA GLY A 326 -0.18 -11.95 -23.69
C GLY A 326 -1.50 -11.70 -22.95
N ILE A 327 -1.61 -10.56 -22.29
CA ILE A 327 -2.85 -10.11 -21.65
C ILE A 327 -3.69 -9.39 -22.70
N SER A 328 -5.01 -9.58 -22.68
CA SER A 328 -5.92 -8.91 -23.62
C SER A 328 -6.99 -8.13 -22.86
N PHE A 329 -7.28 -6.94 -23.35
CA PHE A 329 -8.31 -6.07 -22.81
C PHE A 329 -9.40 -5.81 -23.86
N GLY A 330 -10.67 -5.95 -23.44
CA GLY A 330 -11.86 -5.53 -24.17
C GLY A 330 -12.19 -4.06 -23.95
N GLY A 331 -11.88 -3.53 -22.76
CA GLY A 331 -11.97 -2.12 -22.40
C GLY A 331 -10.97 -1.79 -21.31
N ILE A 332 -10.35 -0.62 -21.42
CA ILE A 332 -9.42 -0.10 -20.40
C ILE A 332 -9.45 1.42 -20.35
N LYS A 333 -9.74 2.04 -19.21
CA LYS A 333 -9.72 3.51 -19.15
C LYS A 333 -8.28 4.04 -19.20
N ASP A 334 -7.44 3.61 -18.27
CA ASP A 334 -6.08 4.12 -18.12
C ASP A 334 -5.03 3.01 -18.31
N PHE A 335 -4.18 3.19 -19.30
CA PHE A 335 -3.10 2.29 -19.65
C PHE A 335 -1.74 3.00 -19.52
N GLY A 336 -0.85 2.45 -18.69
CA GLY A 336 0.46 3.06 -18.45
C GLY A 336 1.61 2.06 -18.37
N LEU A 337 2.71 2.35 -19.06
CA LEU A 337 3.97 1.59 -18.95
C LEU A 337 5.14 2.55 -18.67
N LEU A 338 5.89 2.26 -17.61
CA LEU A 338 7.06 3.04 -17.17
C LEU A 338 8.34 2.20 -17.23
N GLY A 339 9.40 2.79 -17.78
CA GLY A 339 10.73 2.20 -17.91
C GLY A 339 10.79 1.03 -18.89
N SER A 340 11.56 0.01 -18.54
CA SER A 340 11.68 -1.27 -19.24
C SER A 340 10.34 -2.02 -19.39
N ALA A 341 9.29 -1.66 -18.63
CA ALA A 341 7.95 -2.20 -18.85
C ALA A 341 7.40 -1.85 -20.25
N VAL A 342 7.87 -0.79 -20.90
CA VAL A 342 7.48 -0.46 -22.28
C VAL A 342 7.85 -1.58 -23.27
N ASN A 343 8.93 -2.33 -23.03
CA ASN A 343 9.27 -3.53 -23.82
C ASN A 343 8.22 -4.65 -23.75
N LEU A 344 7.31 -4.61 -22.77
CA LEU A 344 6.19 -5.55 -22.65
C LEU A 344 5.00 -5.22 -23.54
N LEU A 345 5.02 -4.06 -24.21
CA LEU A 345 3.90 -3.63 -25.04
C LEU A 345 3.45 -4.68 -26.07
N PRO A 346 4.32 -5.45 -26.76
CA PRO A 346 3.90 -6.52 -27.66
C PRO A 346 3.21 -7.71 -26.97
N LYS A 347 3.28 -7.82 -25.64
CA LYS A 347 2.58 -8.83 -24.83
C LYS A 347 1.23 -8.33 -24.31
N ILE A 348 0.86 -7.09 -24.61
CA ILE A 348 -0.41 -6.47 -24.21
C ILE A 348 -1.24 -6.26 -25.47
N ARG A 349 -2.50 -6.73 -25.44
CA ARG A 349 -3.39 -6.76 -26.60
C ARG A 349 -4.67 -5.99 -26.31
N LEU A 350 -4.67 -4.73 -26.69
CA LEU A 350 -5.88 -3.91 -26.74
C LEU A 350 -6.65 -4.27 -28.02
N LYS A 351 -7.93 -4.60 -27.89
CA LYS A 351 -8.79 -4.78 -29.07
C LYS A 351 -8.92 -3.46 -29.84
N GLU A 352 -9.28 -3.52 -31.12
CA GLU A 352 -9.39 -2.31 -31.95
C GLU A 352 -10.52 -1.38 -31.49
N ASP A 353 -11.59 -1.94 -30.93
CA ASP A 353 -12.74 -1.26 -30.35
C ASP A 353 -12.58 -0.95 -28.85
N CYS A 354 -11.41 -1.24 -28.27
CA CYS A 354 -11.09 -0.94 -26.88
C CYS A 354 -10.96 0.58 -26.72
N GLU A 355 -11.89 1.21 -26.02
CA GLU A 355 -11.80 2.62 -25.65
C GLU A 355 -10.73 2.80 -24.56
N VAL A 356 -9.86 3.79 -24.74
CA VAL A 356 -8.75 4.14 -23.84
C VAL A 356 -8.75 5.63 -23.56
N GLU A 357 -9.02 6.01 -22.31
CA GLU A 357 -9.00 7.41 -21.88
C GLU A 357 -7.58 7.97 -21.81
N ILE A 358 -6.64 7.22 -21.21
CA ILE A 358 -5.22 7.60 -21.12
C ILE A 358 -4.34 6.46 -21.61
N TYR A 359 -3.46 6.76 -22.56
CA TYR A 359 -2.41 5.86 -23.03
C TYR A 359 -1.05 6.52 -22.79
N SER A 360 -0.33 6.09 -21.74
CA SER A 360 0.93 6.72 -21.30
C SER A 360 2.11 5.75 -21.39
N LEU A 361 3.15 6.14 -22.14
CA LEU A 361 4.41 5.40 -22.20
C LEU A 361 5.57 6.32 -21.82
N ILE A 362 6.37 5.90 -20.84
CA ILE A 362 7.50 6.69 -20.36
C ILE A 362 8.75 5.79 -20.36
N ALA A 363 9.76 6.15 -21.15
CA ALA A 363 11.01 5.41 -21.21
C ALA A 363 12.21 6.38 -21.16
N PRO A 364 12.83 6.58 -19.98
CA PRO A 364 14.01 7.43 -19.85
C PRO A 364 15.23 6.97 -20.67
N GLU A 365 15.35 5.67 -20.96
CA GLU A 365 16.53 5.09 -21.61
C GLU A 365 16.19 4.28 -22.87
N GLU A 366 17.09 4.26 -23.86
CA GLU A 366 16.85 3.63 -25.17
C GLU A 366 16.60 2.13 -25.06
N ARG A 367 17.34 1.47 -24.17
CA ARG A 367 17.24 0.02 -23.95
C ARG A 367 15.82 -0.41 -23.55
N GLN A 368 15.08 0.48 -22.89
CA GLN A 368 13.73 0.26 -22.38
C GLN A 368 12.65 0.18 -23.49
N VAL A 369 13.00 0.51 -24.74
CA VAL A 369 12.11 0.38 -25.90
C VAL A 369 12.66 -0.53 -27.00
N SER A 370 13.85 -1.11 -26.81
CA SER A 370 14.59 -1.86 -27.83
C SER A 370 13.78 -3.00 -28.47
N ILE A 371 12.99 -3.74 -27.68
CA ILE A 371 12.16 -4.85 -28.16
C ILE A 371 11.01 -4.34 -29.02
N VAL A 372 10.40 -3.20 -28.63
CA VAL A 372 9.31 -2.57 -29.39
C VAL A 372 9.83 -2.05 -30.73
N LEU A 373 11.01 -1.42 -30.74
CA LEU A 373 11.61 -0.88 -31.96
C LEU A 373 11.95 -1.96 -32.99
N GLY A 374 12.20 -3.20 -32.55
CA GLY A 374 12.39 -4.36 -33.44
C GLY A 374 11.10 -4.92 -34.04
N LYS A 375 9.93 -4.38 -33.71
CA LYS A 375 8.65 -4.80 -34.31
C LYS A 375 8.39 -4.13 -35.65
N GLU A 376 7.51 -4.75 -36.43
CA GLU A 376 6.99 -4.16 -37.66
C GLU A 376 6.19 -2.90 -37.34
N ASP A 377 6.19 -1.95 -38.27
CA ASP A 377 5.41 -0.72 -38.12
C ASP A 377 3.92 -1.06 -38.03
N ARG A 378 3.21 -0.32 -37.17
CA ARG A 378 1.77 -0.50 -36.94
C ARG A 378 1.39 -1.93 -36.56
N SER A 379 2.28 -2.66 -35.89
CA SER A 379 2.01 -4.03 -35.41
C SER A 379 1.37 -4.08 -34.03
N ILE A 380 1.37 -2.96 -33.28
CA ILE A 380 0.87 -2.89 -31.91
C ILE A 380 -0.41 -2.07 -31.87
N ALA A 381 -1.55 -2.71 -31.59
CA ALA A 381 -2.84 -2.03 -31.46
C ALA A 381 -2.91 -1.17 -30.19
N THR A 382 -3.38 0.08 -30.33
CA THR A 382 -3.57 1.01 -29.21
C THR A 382 -5.02 1.09 -28.71
N GLY A 383 -5.98 0.51 -29.43
CA GLY A 383 -7.40 0.81 -29.23
C GLY A 383 -7.77 2.22 -29.73
N ARG A 384 -8.94 2.71 -29.32
CA ARG A 384 -9.43 4.07 -29.55
C ARG A 384 -8.97 4.96 -28.40
N VAL A 385 -7.93 5.74 -28.63
CA VAL A 385 -7.24 6.52 -27.59
C VAL A 385 -7.76 7.95 -27.58
N LYS A 386 -8.18 8.44 -26.41
CA LYS A 386 -8.60 9.83 -26.19
C LYS A 386 -7.41 10.75 -25.88
N ASN A 387 -6.52 10.32 -24.98
CA ASN A 387 -5.31 11.05 -24.62
C ASN A 387 -4.08 10.14 -24.72
N MET A 388 -3.09 10.53 -25.52
CA MET A 388 -1.83 9.80 -25.63
C MET A 388 -0.66 10.66 -25.18
N GLU A 389 0.17 10.12 -24.28
CA GLU A 389 1.38 10.76 -23.79
C GLU A 389 2.59 9.83 -23.96
N LEU A 390 3.58 10.26 -24.74
CA LEU A 390 4.83 9.53 -24.91
C LEU A 390 5.99 10.41 -24.43
N THR A 391 6.78 9.89 -23.48
CA THR A 391 7.88 10.63 -22.86
C THR A 391 9.23 9.92 -23.00
N GLY A 392 10.28 10.67 -23.35
CA GLY A 392 11.65 10.17 -23.53
C GLY A 392 11.80 9.31 -24.79
N TYR A 393 12.50 8.17 -24.68
CA TYR A 393 12.64 7.19 -25.76
C TYR A 393 11.31 6.52 -26.15
N ALA A 394 10.26 6.64 -25.33
CA ALA A 394 8.94 6.12 -25.69
C ALA A 394 8.39 6.80 -26.94
N VAL A 395 8.80 8.03 -27.26
CA VAL A 395 8.41 8.69 -28.52
C VAL A 395 8.87 7.88 -29.75
N CYS A 396 10.00 7.17 -29.66
CA CYS A 396 10.51 6.33 -30.75
C CYS A 396 9.62 5.12 -31.06
N VAL A 397 8.71 4.73 -30.16
CA VAL A 397 7.80 3.60 -30.40
C VAL A 397 6.64 3.97 -31.31
N LEU A 398 6.43 5.26 -31.58
CA LEU A 398 5.28 5.77 -32.31
C LEU A 398 5.04 5.10 -33.68
N PRO A 399 6.06 4.84 -34.53
CA PRO A 399 5.86 4.12 -35.81
C PRO A 399 5.33 2.69 -35.63
N LYS A 400 5.56 2.09 -34.46
CA LYS A 400 5.17 0.71 -34.14
C LYS A 400 3.72 0.61 -33.66
N LEU A 401 3.15 1.74 -33.24
CA LEU A 401 1.77 1.83 -32.80
C LEU A 401 0.82 1.88 -34.01
N ARG A 402 -0.28 1.15 -33.90
CA ARG A 402 -1.38 1.13 -34.85
C ARG A 402 -2.53 1.94 -34.28
N ILE A 403 -2.51 3.23 -34.61
CA ILE A 403 -3.56 4.19 -34.31
C ILE A 403 -4.49 4.23 -35.53
N HIS A 404 -5.78 4.02 -35.32
CA HIS A 404 -6.73 3.97 -36.42
C HIS A 404 -7.08 5.39 -36.92
N ASN A 405 -7.28 5.56 -38.23
CA ASN A 405 -7.51 6.88 -38.83
C ASN A 405 -8.84 7.53 -38.41
N ASP A 406 -9.81 6.74 -37.94
CA ASP A 406 -11.08 7.22 -37.38
C ASP A 406 -10.98 7.62 -35.90
N ASN A 407 -9.81 7.39 -35.26
CA ASN A 407 -9.57 7.81 -33.89
C ASN A 407 -9.54 9.34 -33.81
N THR A 408 -10.25 9.89 -32.85
CA THR A 408 -10.27 11.33 -32.58
C THR A 408 -9.73 11.58 -31.17
N MET A 409 -8.50 12.07 -31.06
CA MET A 409 -7.83 12.34 -29.79
C MET A 409 -8.18 13.75 -29.29
N GLY A 410 -8.49 13.86 -27.99
CA GLY A 410 -8.54 15.15 -27.31
C GLY A 410 -7.15 15.70 -27.00
N SER A 411 -6.16 14.82 -26.79
CA SER A 411 -4.77 15.21 -26.51
C SER A 411 -3.75 14.22 -27.09
N PHE A 412 -2.70 14.76 -27.69
CA PHE A 412 -1.54 14.00 -28.17
C PHE A 412 -0.27 14.77 -27.80
N ARG A 413 0.47 14.25 -26.82
CA ARG A 413 1.68 14.89 -26.27
C ARG A 413 2.91 14.04 -26.48
N LEU A 414 3.95 14.65 -27.05
CA LEU A 414 5.29 14.09 -27.16
C LEU A 414 6.28 14.93 -26.36
N SER A 415 6.84 14.36 -25.29
CA SER A 415 7.82 15.03 -24.43
C SER A 415 9.18 14.34 -24.52
N ALA A 416 10.07 14.87 -25.37
CA ALA A 416 11.45 14.39 -25.45
C ALA A 416 12.40 15.50 -25.91
N GLY A 417 13.69 15.37 -25.60
CA GLY A 417 14.74 16.24 -26.14
C GLY A 417 15.17 15.88 -27.57
N GLU A 418 16.02 16.71 -28.19
CA GLU A 418 16.48 16.51 -29.58
C GLU A 418 17.14 15.15 -29.84
N LEU A 419 17.86 14.59 -28.86
CA LEU A 419 18.58 13.32 -29.01
C LEU A 419 17.65 12.13 -29.29
N TYR A 420 16.47 12.10 -28.65
CA TYR A 420 15.49 11.01 -28.79
C TYR A 420 14.83 11.05 -30.18
N PHE A 421 14.61 12.26 -30.70
CA PHE A 421 14.10 12.49 -32.03
C PHE A 421 15.09 12.18 -33.14
N SER A 422 16.27 11.62 -32.91
CA SER A 422 17.19 11.22 -33.99
C SER A 422 16.77 9.94 -34.71
N ARG A 423 15.91 9.10 -34.09
CA ARG A 423 15.43 7.83 -34.66
C ARG A 423 14.18 7.92 -35.51
N ILE A 424 13.30 8.88 -35.20
CA ILE A 424 12.11 9.16 -36.02
C ILE A 424 12.45 9.78 -37.41
N PRO A 425 13.52 10.57 -37.62
CA PRO A 425 13.91 11.17 -38.89
C PRO A 425 14.19 10.20 -40.03
N GLY A 426 14.48 8.92 -39.74
CA GLY A 426 14.58 7.86 -40.75
C GLY A 426 13.24 7.56 -41.42
N GLU A 427 12.12 7.97 -40.80
CA GLU A 427 10.78 7.85 -41.35
C GLU A 427 10.52 8.83 -42.49
N GLY A 428 9.74 8.41 -43.48
CA GLY A 428 9.23 9.29 -44.52
C GLY A 428 8.38 10.43 -43.94
N ASP A 429 8.26 11.53 -44.68
CA ASP A 429 7.30 12.57 -44.31
C ASP A 429 5.87 12.00 -44.37
N SER A 430 5.06 12.32 -43.36
CA SER A 430 3.69 11.80 -43.20
C SER A 430 3.54 10.27 -43.26
N SER A 431 4.54 9.52 -42.76
CA SER A 431 4.49 8.05 -42.68
C SER A 431 3.76 7.52 -41.44
N ILE A 432 3.67 8.34 -40.38
CA ILE A 432 3.06 7.96 -39.09
C ILE A 432 1.62 8.46 -39.05
N GLU A 433 0.65 7.54 -39.02
CA GLU A 433 -0.78 7.84 -38.97
C GLU A 433 -1.27 8.04 -37.52
N LEU A 434 -1.92 9.18 -37.25
CA LEU A 434 -2.47 9.52 -35.92
C LEU A 434 -3.99 9.76 -35.90
N GLY A 435 -4.64 9.88 -37.07
CA GLY A 435 -6.05 10.23 -37.17
C GLY A 435 -6.33 11.71 -36.91
N ARG A 436 -7.40 12.01 -36.16
CA ARG A 436 -7.87 13.37 -35.86
C ARG A 436 -7.45 13.78 -34.45
N ILE A 437 -7.03 15.03 -34.26
CA ILE A 437 -6.55 15.53 -32.96
C ILE A 437 -7.13 16.92 -32.71
N GLU A 438 -7.66 17.16 -31.52
CA GLU A 438 -8.08 18.50 -31.11
C GLU A 438 -6.88 19.47 -31.06
N GLN A 439 -7.01 20.62 -31.72
CA GLN A 439 -5.92 21.60 -31.84
C GLN A 439 -5.35 22.03 -30.48
N LYS A 440 -6.20 22.13 -29.45
CA LYS A 440 -5.79 22.54 -28.10
C LYS A 440 -4.96 21.49 -27.36
N GLY A 441 -5.08 20.21 -27.74
CA GLY A 441 -4.34 19.10 -27.15
C GLY A 441 -3.17 18.60 -27.99
N PHE A 442 -2.84 19.26 -29.11
CA PHE A 442 -1.73 18.86 -29.96
C PHE A 442 -0.40 19.48 -29.50
N ASP A 443 0.36 18.74 -28.71
CA ASP A 443 1.64 19.15 -28.12
C ASP A 443 2.79 18.30 -28.67
N VAL A 444 3.24 18.67 -29.87
CA VAL A 444 4.29 17.97 -30.60
C VAL A 444 5.40 18.94 -31.03
N PRO A 445 6.69 18.60 -30.78
CA PRO A 445 7.83 19.36 -31.29
C PRO A 445 7.82 19.49 -32.81
N LYS A 446 8.20 20.68 -33.31
CA LYS A 446 8.04 21.07 -34.72
C LYS A 446 8.79 20.13 -35.68
N GLU A 447 9.91 19.58 -35.24
CA GLU A 447 10.81 18.71 -35.98
C GLU A 447 10.14 17.38 -36.35
N ILE A 448 9.21 16.92 -35.51
CA ILE A 448 8.47 15.66 -35.67
C ILE A 448 7.16 15.85 -36.43
N ARG A 449 6.53 17.02 -36.36
CA ARG A 449 5.22 17.28 -37.02
C ARG A 449 5.18 16.87 -38.49
N ARG A 450 6.26 17.12 -39.24
CA ARG A 450 6.35 16.74 -40.68
C ARG A 450 6.30 15.23 -40.94
N LYS A 451 6.60 14.41 -39.94
CA LYS A 451 6.58 12.93 -40.03
C LYS A 451 5.19 12.36 -39.76
N LEU A 452 4.32 13.16 -39.15
CA LEU A 452 2.99 12.76 -38.75
C LEU A 452 1.98 13.05 -39.88
N ARG A 453 0.98 12.18 -40.00
CA ARG A 453 -0.22 12.35 -40.80
C ARG A 453 -1.39 12.45 -39.83
N TYR A 454 -1.89 13.67 -39.67
CA TYR A 454 -2.97 14.00 -38.74
C TYR A 454 -3.88 15.06 -39.34
N THR A 455 -5.10 15.14 -38.83
CA THR A 455 -6.04 16.23 -39.10
C THR A 455 -6.33 16.96 -37.80
N LEU A 456 -6.10 18.28 -37.75
CA LEU A 456 -6.51 19.07 -36.60
C LEU A 456 -8.00 19.35 -36.65
N VAL A 457 -8.66 19.26 -35.49
CA VAL A 457 -10.07 19.58 -35.33
C VAL A 457 -10.28 20.59 -34.21
N ASP A 458 -11.39 21.34 -34.27
CA ASP A 458 -11.85 22.17 -33.17
C ASP A 458 -12.56 21.33 -32.08
N GLY A 459 -13.00 21.97 -31.00
CA GLY A 459 -13.71 21.28 -29.90
C GLY A 459 -15.10 20.75 -30.27
N GLU A 460 -15.59 21.03 -31.48
CA GLU A 460 -16.82 20.44 -32.05
C GLU A 460 -16.51 19.32 -33.06
N GLY A 461 -15.23 19.02 -33.28
CA GLY A 461 -14.77 18.03 -34.24
C GLY A 461 -14.71 18.50 -35.69
N LYS A 462 -14.83 19.80 -35.99
CA LYS A 462 -14.70 20.30 -37.37
C LYS A 462 -13.23 20.45 -37.73
N GLU A 463 -12.87 20.06 -38.94
CA GLU A 463 -11.50 20.17 -39.44
C GLU A 463 -11.04 21.63 -39.48
N ILE A 464 -9.83 21.87 -38.99
CA ILE A 464 -9.16 23.16 -39.06
C ILE A 464 -8.14 23.06 -40.18
N LEU A 465 -8.30 23.88 -41.22
CA LEU A 465 -7.31 24.01 -42.27
C LEU A 465 -6.07 24.69 -41.67
N GLU A 466 -4.96 23.94 -41.56
CA GLU A 466 -3.65 24.58 -41.42
C GLU A 466 -3.40 25.37 -42.72
N GLU A 467 -3.18 26.69 -42.63
CA GLU A 467 -2.74 27.48 -43.79
C GLU A 467 -1.45 26.86 -44.36
N GLU A 468 -1.46 26.58 -45.66
CA GLU A 468 -0.37 25.90 -46.36
C GLU A 468 0.98 26.63 -46.24
N ARG A 469 2.02 25.80 -46.12
CA ARG A 469 3.46 26.11 -46.18
C ARG A 469 3.81 27.08 -47.32
N SER A 470 4.10 28.34 -47.01
CA SER A 470 4.79 29.23 -47.94
C SER A 470 6.30 28.96 -47.92
N SER A 471 6.77 28.02 -48.75
CA SER A 471 8.14 28.08 -49.29
C SER A 471 8.11 28.60 -50.71
N SER A 472 8.55 29.84 -50.91
CA SER A 472 8.97 30.34 -52.21
C SER A 472 10.02 31.41 -52.00
N GLN A 473 11.29 31.00 -52.07
CA GLN A 473 12.35 31.86 -52.57
C GLN A 473 11.86 32.45 -53.90
N ARG A 474 11.61 33.76 -53.95
CA ARG A 474 11.80 34.52 -55.17
C ARG A 474 12.96 35.45 -54.92
N GLY A 475 14.09 35.10 -55.52
CA GLY A 475 15.17 36.05 -55.72
C GLY A 475 14.65 37.26 -56.47
N THR A 476 15.09 38.42 -56.02
CA THR A 476 15.18 39.63 -56.84
C THR A 476 16.63 40.07 -56.78
N LEU A 477 17.34 39.73 -57.85
CA LEU A 477 18.44 40.52 -58.43
C LEU A 477 17.94 41.93 -58.81
N PHE A 478 18.90 42.80 -59.14
CA PHE A 478 18.86 44.22 -59.55
C PHE A 478 19.07 45.20 -58.38
N ASP A 479 20.11 46.04 -58.33
CA ASP A 479 21.24 46.36 -59.23
C ASP A 479 22.46 46.77 -58.38
#